data_AF-A0A9E1HX37-F1
#
_entry.id   AF-A0A9E1HX37-F1
#
_cell.length_a   1.000
_cell.length_b   1.000
_cell.length_c   1.000
_cell.angle_alpha   90.00
_cell.angle_beta   90.00
_cell.angle_gamma   90.00
#
_symmetry.space_group_name_H-M   'P 1'
#
loop_
_entity.id
_entity.type
_entity.pdbx_description
1 polymer ?
#
loop_
_entity_poly.entity_id
_entity_poly.type
_entity_poly.pdbx_seq_one_letter_code
_entity_poly.pdbx_strand_id
1 'polypeptide(L)' 'MEKEYIAGEPQRYEIGNRVFIVEPRYDKNGESMSDILLKLMMADVDEKMWNEGHREKI' A
#
# COMPACT_ATOMS: atom_id res chain seq x y z
N MET A 1 0.26 4.53 20.45
CA MET A 1 1.35 3.55 20.61
C MET A 1 1.80 3.17 19.21
N GLU A 2 3.01 3.55 18.83
CA GLU A 2 3.64 3.02 17.62
C GLU A 2 3.82 1.51 17.84
N LYS A 3 3.32 0.70 16.90
CA LYS A 3 3.56 -0.75 16.96
C LYS A 3 5.02 -0.99 16.60
N GLU A 4 5.76 -1.64 17.50
CA GLU A 4 7.12 -2.10 17.19
C GLU A 4 7.07 -3.03 15.98
N TYR A 5 8.00 -2.82 15.05
CA TYR A 5 8.17 -3.69 13.90
C TYR A 5 8.69 -5.06 14.36
N ILE A 6 7.96 -6.13 14.06
CA ILE A 6 8.37 -7.52 14.34
C ILE A 6 8.75 -8.20 13.03
N ALA A 7 10.02 -8.58 12.91
CA ALA A 7 10.55 -9.23 11.71
C ALA A 7 9.91 -10.60 11.48
N GLY A 8 9.42 -10.84 10.26
CA GLY A 8 8.83 -12.11 9.84
C GLY A 8 7.32 -12.24 10.08
N GLU A 9 6.68 -11.29 10.75
CA GLU A 9 5.21 -11.27 10.89
C GLU A 9 4.55 -10.41 9.80
N PRO A 10 3.39 -10.84 9.26
CA PRO A 10 2.59 -10.02 8.36
C PRO A 10 2.20 -8.70 9.03
N GLN A 11 2.54 -7.59 8.38
CA GLN A 11 2.23 -6.25 8.82
C GLN A 11 0.92 -5.78 8.20
N ARG A 12 0.07 -5.13 9.00
CA ARG A 12 -1.21 -4.60 8.53
C ARG A 12 -1.13 -3.10 8.36
N TYR A 13 -1.33 -2.62 7.14
CA TYR A 13 -1.39 -1.21 6.79
C TYR A 13 -2.80 -0.85 6.33
N GLU A 14 -3.30 0.29 6.78
CA GLU A 14 -4.60 0.82 6.38
C GLU A 14 -4.40 2.14 5.64
N ILE A 15 -4.90 2.22 4.42
CA ILE A 15 -4.80 3.40 3.56
C ILE A 15 -6.20 3.65 3.00
N GLY A 16 -6.83 4.76 3.42
CA GLY A 16 -8.22 5.03 3.06
C GLY A 16 -9.16 3.92 3.54
N ASN A 17 -9.95 3.34 2.62
CA ASN A 17 -10.86 2.22 2.89
C ASN A 17 -10.24 0.84 2.61
N ARG A 18 -8.91 0.78 2.42
CA ARG A 18 -8.19 -0.44 2.04
C ARG A 18 -7.28 -0.91 3.16
N VAL A 19 -7.23 -2.22 3.32
CA VAL A 19 -6.36 -2.90 4.27
C VAL A 19 -5.37 -3.75 3.47
N PHE A 20 -4.09 -3.51 3.67
CA PHE A 20 -2.99 -4.27 3.10
C PHE A 20 -2.37 -5.14 4.18
N ILE A 21 -2.21 -6.43 3.89
CA ILE A 21 -1.40 -7.35 4.69
C ILE A 21 -0.09 -7.54 3.92
N VAL A 22 0.99 -7.02 4.47
CA VAL A 22 2.32 -7.01 3.87
C VAL A 22 3.21 -7.98 4.63
N GLU A 23 3.61 -9.06 3.99
CA GLU A 23 4.62 -9.97 4.53
C GLU A 23 6.01 -9.47 4.14
N PRO A 24 6.84 -8.98 5.08
CA PRO A 24 8.17 -8.51 4.76
C PRO A 24 9.06 -9.70 4.37
N ARG A 25 9.41 -9.79 3.09
CA ARG A 25 10.51 -10.65 2.60
C ARG A 25 11.76 -9.81 2.41
N TYR A 26 12.73 -10.01 3.28
CA TYR A 26 14.02 -9.36 3.18
C TYR A 26 14.88 -10.03 2.11
N ASP A 27 14.98 -9.38 0.95
CA ASP A 27 15.98 -9.66 -0.08
C ASP A 27 16.94 -8.47 -0.15
N LYS A 28 18.25 -8.73 -0.17
CA LYS A 28 19.29 -7.71 -0.35
C LYS A 28 19.18 -6.95 -1.68
N ASN A 29 18.50 -7.54 -2.65
CA ASN A 29 18.17 -6.93 -3.95
C ASN A 29 16.69 -6.55 -4.06
N GLY A 30 15.93 -6.70 -2.97
CA GLY A 30 14.50 -6.42 -2.93
C GLY A 30 14.19 -4.92 -2.88
N GLU A 31 12.95 -4.57 -3.19
CA GLU A 31 12.48 -3.20 -3.05
C GLU A 31 12.40 -2.79 -1.59
N SER A 32 12.68 -1.50 -1.32
CA SER A 32 12.55 -0.96 0.03
C SER A 32 11.09 -0.89 0.45
N MET A 33 10.83 -1.00 1.77
CA MET A 33 9.48 -0.84 2.32
C MET A 33 8.84 0.50 1.92
N SER A 34 9.63 1.58 1.86
CA SER A 34 9.18 2.90 1.41
C SER A 34 8.70 2.89 -0.04
N ASP A 35 9.41 2.20 -0.94
CA ASP A 35 9.03 2.11 -2.36
C ASP A 35 7.75 1.28 -2.52
N ILE A 36 7.62 0.19 -1.77
CA ILE A 36 6.41 -0.65 -1.75
C ILE A 36 5.21 0.17 -1.28
N LEU A 37 5.34 0.87 -0.14
CA LEU A 37 4.26 1.71 0.39
C LEU A 37 3.87 2.84 -0.57
N LEU A 38 4.85 3.46 -1.24
CA LEU A 38 4.60 4.49 -2.24
C LEU A 38 3.78 3.94 -3.42
N LYS A 39 4.14 2.76 -3.95
CA LYS A 39 3.38 2.10 -5.02
C LYS A 39 1.95 1.77 -4.61
N LEU A 40 1.74 1.31 -3.37
CA LEU A 40 0.41 1.04 -2.84
C LEU A 40 -0.43 2.32 -2.72
N MET A 41 0.18 3.44 -2.31
CA MET A 41 -0.51 4.74 -2.28
C MET A 41 -0.87 5.23 -3.68
N MET A 42 0.04 5.10 -4.65
CA MET A 42 -0.23 5.48 -6.04
C MET A 42 -1.37 4.66 -6.65
N ALA A 43 -1.43 3.35 -6.39
CA ALA A 43 -2.53 2.50 -6.84
C ALA A 43 -3.90 2.94 -6.29
N ASP A 44 -3.95 3.58 -5.12
CA ASP A 44 -5.18 4.16 -4.57
C ASP A 44 -5.56 5.49 -5.23
N VAL A 45 -4.57 6.29 -5.63
CA VAL A 45 -4.78 7.53 -6.37
C VAL A 45 -5.26 7.25 -7.80
N ASP A 46 -4.61 6.33 -8.51
CA ASP A 46 -4.97 5.96 -9.88
C ASP A 46 -6.41 5.45 -9.97
N GLU A 47 -6.86 4.65 -9.00
CA GLU A 47 -8.24 4.18 -8.97
C GLU A 47 -9.25 5.30 -8.70
N LYS A 48 -8.93 6.25 -7.82
CA LYS A 48 -9.82 7.41 -7.59
C LYS A 48 -9.94 8.27 -8.84
N MET A 49 -8.81 8.55 -9.51
CA MET A 49 -8.80 9.32 -10.74
C MET A 49 -9.54 8.61 -11.88
N TRP A 50 -9.38 7.29 -12.01
CA TRP A 50 -10.15 6.47 -12.96
C TRP A 50 -11.65 6.56 -12.67
N ASN A 51 -12.06 6.34 -11.43
CA ASN A 51 -13.46 6.35 -11.04
C ASN A 51 -14.12 7.74 -11.16
N GLU A 52 -13.37 8.83 -10.95
CA GLU A 52 -13.86 10.21 -11.17
C GLU A 52 -14.04 10.50 -12.67
N GLY A 53 -13.04 10.16 -13.50
CA GLY A 53 -13.13 10.37 -14.95
C GLY A 53 -14.21 9.55 -15.66
N HIS A 54 -14.65 8.45 -15.04
CA HIS A 54 -15.76 7.61 -15.54
C HIS A 54 -17.14 8.03 -14.99
N ARG A 55 -17.22 8.76 -13.87
CA ARG A 55 -18.50 9.30 -13.37
C ARG A 55 -18.99 10.49 -14.18
N GLU A 56 -18.11 11.28 -14.78
CA GLU A 56 -18.51 12.42 -15.62
C GLU A 56 -19.07 12.04 -17.01
N LYS A 57 -19.10 10.75 -17.35
CA LYS A 57 -19.54 10.25 -18.67
C LYS A 57 -20.87 9.48 -18.67
N ILE A 58 -21.65 9.55 -17.58
CA ILE A 58 -22.98 8.92 -17.47
C ILE A 58 -24.06 9.98 -17.30
#